data_AF-A0A9W4IPV3-F1
#
_entry.id   AF-A0A9W4IPV3-F1
#
_cell.length_a   1.000
_cell.length_b   1.000
_cell.length_c   1.000
_cell.angle_alpha   90.00
_cell.angle_beta   90.00
_cell.angle_gamma   90.00
#
_symmetry.space_group_name_H-M   'P 1'
#
loop_
_entity.id
_entity.type
_entity.pdbx_description
1 polymer ?
#
loop_
_entity_poly.entity_id
_entity_poly.type
_entity_poly.pdbx_seq_one_letter_code
_entity_poly.pdbx_strand_id
1 'polypeptide(L)'
;MTERYVRTCNTREVILARDGTNVVQSSSCAATSGSWYSPYDGATWSAASDVDIDHLVPLSNAWKSGAASWTTADRRAFANDLTNPQLLAVTDSVNSSKGDKGPEDWKPPLASYHCTYAKMWVKVKSVYKLTVTSKEKAALVQMLDTC
;
A
#
# COMPACT_ATOMS: atom_id res chain seq x y z
N MET A 1 21.61 23.70 22.63
CA MET A 1 21.55 22.24 22.48
C MET A 1 20.09 21.83 22.53
N THR A 2 19.45 21.70 21.38
CA THR A 2 18.12 21.10 21.26
C THR A 2 18.33 19.79 20.53
N GLU A 3 18.44 18.70 21.30
CA GLU A 3 18.36 17.36 20.77
C GLU A 3 17.05 17.25 19.99
N ARG A 4 17.15 17.22 18.66
CA ARG A 4 16.06 16.76 17.81
C ARG A 4 15.84 15.31 18.22
N TYR A 5 14.79 15.08 19.00
CA TYR A 5 14.22 13.76 19.19
C TYR A 5 13.93 13.19 17.80
N VAL A 6 14.80 12.29 17.32
CA VAL A 6 14.57 11.56 16.08
C VAL A 6 13.38 10.66 16.37
N ARG A 7 12.20 11.14 15.99
CA ARG A 7 10.94 10.46 16.27
C ARG A 7 10.86 9.21 15.40
N THR A 8 10.99 8.03 16.00
CA THR A 8 10.82 6.75 15.29
C THR A 8 9.34 6.37 15.28
N CYS A 9 8.55 7.07 14.46
CA CYS A 9 7.17 6.68 14.20
C CYS A 9 7.10 5.26 13.60
N ASN A 10 6.06 4.50 13.91
CA ASN A 10 5.84 3.23 13.23
C ASN A 10 5.49 3.47 11.74
N THR A 11 5.62 2.44 10.91
CA THR A 11 5.37 2.52 9.46
C THR A 11 3.98 3.06 9.14
N ARG A 12 2.94 2.66 9.89
CA ARG A 12 1.58 3.15 9.68
C ARG A 12 1.51 4.66 9.81
N GLU A 13 2.04 5.20 10.90
CA GLU A 13 2.00 6.64 11.15
C GLU A 13 2.84 7.43 10.12
N VAL A 14 3.92 6.84 9.60
CA VAL A 14 4.68 7.44 8.50
C VAL A 14 3.85 7.52 7.22
N ILE A 15 3.13 6.46 6.87
CA ILE A 15 2.28 6.46 5.66
C ILE A 15 1.08 7.39 5.83
N LEU A 16 0.43 7.41 7.01
CA LEU A 16 -0.66 8.35 7.26
C LEU A 16 -0.20 9.81 7.11
N ALA A 17 0.99 10.16 7.61
CA ALA A 17 1.54 11.50 7.41
C ALA A 17 1.92 11.80 5.96
N ARG A 18 2.40 10.78 5.20
CA ARG A 18 2.80 10.92 3.79
C ARG A 18 1.60 11.11 2.85
N ASP A 19 0.56 10.30 3.03
CA ASP A 19 -0.59 10.21 2.11
C ASP A 19 -1.75 11.12 2.52
N GLY A 20 -1.71 11.69 3.73
CA GLY A 20 -2.72 12.61 4.22
C GLY A 20 -2.41 14.07 3.94
N THR A 21 -3.46 14.89 3.93
CA THR A 21 -3.39 16.35 3.86
C THR A 21 -3.68 16.94 5.24
N ASN A 22 -2.93 17.98 5.63
CA ASN A 22 -3.08 18.67 6.92
C ASN A 22 -3.01 17.71 8.14
N VAL A 23 -2.18 16.67 8.06
CA VAL A 23 -2.07 15.67 9.13
C VAL A 23 -1.36 16.28 10.34
N VAL A 24 -1.97 16.14 11.51
CA VAL A 24 -1.35 16.47 12.79
C VAL A 24 -1.03 15.18 13.52
N GLN A 25 0.22 15.03 13.95
CA GLN A 25 0.66 13.89 14.75
C GLN A 25 0.95 14.30 16.19
N SER A 26 0.37 13.55 17.15
CA SER A 26 0.64 13.71 18.59
C SER A 26 2.11 13.44 18.94
N SER A 27 2.52 13.71 20.19
CA SER A 27 3.87 13.38 20.73
C SER A 27 4.33 11.94 20.43
N SER A 28 3.39 10.99 20.38
CA SER A 28 3.60 9.57 20.12
C SER A 28 3.47 9.15 18.64
N CYS A 29 3.48 10.11 17.71
CA CYS A 29 3.26 9.95 16.27
C CYS A 29 1.84 9.61 15.81
N ALA A 30 0.90 9.36 16.71
CA ALA A 30 -0.46 9.04 16.30
C ALA A 30 -1.06 10.20 15.49
N ALA A 31 -1.54 9.93 14.28
CA ALA A 31 -2.32 10.88 13.50
C ALA A 31 -3.63 11.21 14.23
N THR A 32 -3.74 12.43 14.75
CA THR A 32 -4.90 12.90 15.54
C THR A 32 -5.92 13.63 14.69
N SER A 33 -5.50 14.18 13.55
CA SER A 33 -6.36 14.82 12.57
C SER A 33 -5.68 14.82 11.21
N GLY A 34 -6.47 15.02 10.16
CA GLY A 34 -6.01 15.07 8.78
C GLY A 34 -7.17 14.77 7.82
N SER A 35 -6.83 14.64 6.55
CA SER A 35 -7.74 14.17 5.52
C SER A 35 -6.99 13.24 4.58
N TRP A 36 -7.55 12.09 4.27
CA TRP A 36 -6.94 11.06 3.43
C TRP A 36 -7.85 10.73 2.27
N TYR A 37 -7.34 10.92 1.06
CA TYR A 37 -8.00 10.48 -0.15
C TYR A 37 -7.60 9.03 -0.43
N SER A 38 -8.56 8.12 -0.53
CA SER A 38 -8.30 6.74 -0.92
C SER A 38 -8.24 6.63 -2.45
N PRO A 39 -7.10 6.25 -3.03
CA PRO A 39 -6.99 6.10 -4.47
C PRO A 39 -7.81 4.92 -5.01
N TYR A 40 -8.27 4.01 -4.15
CA TYR A 40 -8.99 2.81 -4.60
C TYR A 40 -10.44 3.08 -4.97
N ASP A 41 -11.12 4.00 -4.30
CA ASP A 41 -12.53 4.31 -4.49
C ASP A 41 -12.81 5.80 -4.75
N GLY A 42 -11.81 6.67 -4.55
CA GLY A 42 -11.95 8.13 -4.70
C GLY A 42 -12.63 8.82 -3.51
N ALA A 43 -12.85 8.10 -2.40
CA ALA A 43 -13.42 8.66 -1.19
C ALA A 43 -12.37 9.41 -0.37
N THR A 44 -12.82 10.36 0.44
CA THR A 44 -11.98 11.11 1.37
C THR A 44 -12.48 10.95 2.80
N TRP A 45 -11.57 10.62 3.71
CA TRP A 45 -11.85 10.38 5.12
C TRP A 45 -11.07 11.34 6.01
N SER A 46 -11.67 11.77 7.13
CA SER A 46 -11.00 12.63 8.13
C SER A 46 -10.70 11.91 9.44
N ALA A 47 -11.29 10.74 9.66
CA ALA A 47 -10.94 9.88 10.78
C ALA A 47 -9.86 8.88 10.34
N ALA A 48 -8.72 8.88 11.02
CA ALA A 48 -7.63 7.95 10.72
C ALA A 48 -8.03 6.47 10.93
N SER A 49 -9.09 6.20 11.71
CA SER A 49 -9.65 4.86 11.91
C SER A 49 -10.33 4.27 10.67
N ASP A 50 -10.80 5.12 9.76
CA ASP A 50 -11.51 4.69 8.54
C ASP A 50 -10.50 4.44 7.38
N VAL A 51 -9.21 4.57 7.69
CA VAL A 51 -8.10 4.50 6.73
C VAL A 51 -7.10 3.44 7.17
N ASP A 52 -6.96 2.41 6.35
CA ASP A 52 -5.95 1.37 6.49
C ASP A 52 -4.67 1.71 5.71
N ILE A 53 -3.56 1.09 6.11
CA ILE A 53 -2.37 1.02 5.27
C ILE A 53 -2.38 -0.34 4.57
N ASP A 54 -2.70 -0.34 3.28
CA ASP A 54 -2.71 -1.55 2.46
C ASP A 54 -1.29 -1.89 1.99
N HIS A 55 -0.99 -3.20 1.97
CA HIS A 55 0.11 -3.75 1.20
C HIS A 55 -0.35 -3.95 -0.23
N LEU A 56 0.08 -3.06 -1.14
CA LEU A 56 -0.32 -3.08 -2.55
C LEU A 56 -0.18 -4.49 -3.12
N VAL A 57 1.00 -5.11 -3.00
CA VAL A 57 1.16 -6.57 -3.14
C VAL A 57 0.98 -7.21 -1.76
N PRO A 58 -0.10 -7.98 -1.51
CA PRO A 58 -0.36 -8.56 -0.19
C PRO A 58 0.78 -9.46 0.28
N LEU A 59 1.02 -9.51 1.60
CA LEU A 59 2.08 -10.35 2.18
C LEU A 59 1.93 -11.84 1.81
N SER A 60 0.69 -12.34 1.78
CA SER A 60 0.37 -13.72 1.34
C SER A 60 0.68 -13.94 -0.15
N ASN A 61 0.38 -12.96 -1.02
CA ASN A 61 0.73 -13.02 -2.44
C ASN A 61 2.26 -12.99 -2.63
N ALA A 62 2.97 -12.12 -1.91
CA ALA A 62 4.44 -12.07 -1.92
C ALA A 62 5.05 -13.40 -1.47
N TRP A 63 4.52 -14.01 -0.41
CA TRP A 63 4.96 -15.33 0.06
C TRP A 63 4.86 -16.39 -1.04
N LYS A 64 3.70 -16.51 -1.68
CA LYS A 64 3.43 -17.46 -2.76
C LYS A 64 4.28 -17.20 -4.01
N SER A 65 4.72 -15.96 -4.24
CA SER A 65 5.43 -15.55 -5.45
C SER A 65 6.95 -15.43 -5.30
N GLY A 66 7.52 -15.69 -4.12
CA GLY A 66 8.96 -15.78 -3.90
C GLY A 66 9.43 -15.48 -2.49
N ALA A 67 8.66 -14.74 -1.69
CA ALA A 67 9.09 -14.31 -0.35
C ALA A 67 9.18 -15.43 0.70
N ALA A 68 8.66 -16.62 0.38
CA ALA A 68 8.85 -17.81 1.22
C ALA A 68 10.33 -18.18 1.40
N SER A 69 11.18 -17.94 0.39
CA SER A 69 12.62 -18.24 0.45
C SER A 69 13.45 -17.12 1.07
N TRP A 70 12.84 -15.98 1.39
CA TRP A 70 13.55 -14.83 1.95
C TRP A 70 13.92 -15.03 3.41
N THR A 71 14.87 -14.22 3.90
CA THR A 71 15.09 -14.11 5.34
C THR A 71 13.94 -13.37 6.01
N THR A 72 13.83 -13.48 7.33
CA THR A 72 12.87 -12.66 8.10
C THR A 72 13.16 -11.16 7.97
N ALA A 73 14.43 -10.77 7.85
CA ALA A 73 14.81 -9.38 7.65
C ALA A 73 14.29 -8.82 6.31
N ASP A 74 14.43 -9.58 5.23
CA ASP A 74 13.95 -9.17 3.90
C ASP A 74 12.41 -9.07 3.86
N ARG A 75 11.70 -10.04 4.47
CA ARG A 75 10.23 -9.96 4.60
C ARG A 75 9.81 -8.73 5.40
N ARG A 76 10.55 -8.39 6.47
CA ARG A 76 10.30 -7.19 7.27
C ARG A 76 10.56 -5.92 6.45
N ALA A 77 11.62 -5.89 5.64
CA ALA A 77 11.91 -4.77 4.75
C ALA A 77 10.77 -4.57 3.73
N PHE A 78 10.31 -5.64 3.08
CA PHE A 78 9.16 -5.59 2.18
C PHE A 78 7.87 -5.10 2.86
N ALA A 79 7.57 -5.62 4.05
CA ALA A 79 6.37 -5.25 4.78
C ALA A 79 6.37 -3.78 5.27
N ASN A 80 7.55 -3.15 5.31
CA ASN A 80 7.75 -1.78 5.81
C ASN A 80 8.40 -0.86 4.75
N ASP A 81 8.25 -1.17 3.47
CA ASP A 81 8.87 -0.40 2.40
C ASP A 81 8.23 0.98 2.24
N LEU A 82 9.01 2.01 2.57
CA LEU A 82 8.63 3.42 2.43
C LEU A 82 9.13 4.06 1.12
N THR A 83 9.91 3.34 0.32
CA THR A 83 10.58 3.86 -0.90
C THR A 83 9.81 3.50 -2.17
N ASN A 84 9.19 2.32 -2.22
CA ASN A 84 8.40 1.86 -3.35
C ASN A 84 6.89 1.95 -3.04
N PRO A 85 5.98 1.83 -4.04
CA PRO A 85 4.54 1.98 -3.81
C PRO A 85 3.91 0.73 -3.16
N GLN A 86 4.61 0.10 -2.21
CA GLN A 86 4.14 -1.10 -1.54
C GLN A 86 3.12 -0.81 -0.44
N LEU A 87 3.11 0.40 0.11
CA LEU A 87 2.21 0.82 1.17
C LEU A 87 1.39 2.04 0.73
N LEU A 88 0.07 1.99 0.91
CA LEU A 88 -0.86 3.07 0.56
C LEU A 88 -1.91 3.28 1.66
N ALA A 89 -2.23 4.52 1.99
CA ALA A 89 -3.42 4.84 2.78
C ALA A 89 -4.70 4.67 1.95
N VAL A 90 -5.63 3.82 2.38
CA VAL A 90 -6.85 3.49 1.65
C VAL A 90 -8.06 3.30 2.56
N THR A 91 -9.28 3.39 2.02
CA THR A 91 -10.52 3.09 2.76
C THR A 91 -10.49 1.68 3.36
N ASP A 92 -10.78 1.55 4.65
CA ASP A 92 -10.75 0.30 5.43
C ASP A 92 -11.60 -0.85 4.82
N SER A 93 -12.82 -0.55 4.40
CA SER A 93 -13.76 -1.52 3.85
C SER A 93 -13.37 -1.98 2.45
N VAL A 94 -12.77 -1.09 1.66
CA VAL A 94 -12.22 -1.42 0.33
C VAL A 94 -10.97 -2.28 0.47
N ASN A 95 -10.11 -1.97 1.45
CA ASN A 95 -8.96 -2.81 1.81
C ASN A 95 -9.40 -4.21 2.28
N SER A 96 -10.44 -4.27 3.12
CA SER A 96 -11.03 -5.53 3.56
C SER A 96 -11.61 -6.35 2.41
N SER A 97 -12.25 -5.69 1.43
CA SER A 97 -12.75 -6.32 0.20
C SER A 97 -11.61 -6.91 -0.65
N LYS A 98 -10.48 -6.21 -0.75
CA LYS A 98 -9.26 -6.70 -1.41
C LYS A 98 -8.72 -7.94 -0.69
N GLY A 99 -8.40 -7.83 0.59
CA GLY A 99 -7.76 -8.90 1.36
C GLY A 99 -6.40 -9.30 0.75
N ASP A 100 -6.17 -10.60 0.55
CA ASP A 100 -4.93 -11.11 -0.05
C ASP A 100 -4.99 -11.39 -1.56
N LYS A 101 -6.05 -10.91 -2.23
CA LYS A 101 -6.31 -11.12 -3.65
C LYS A 101 -5.29 -10.41 -4.54
N GLY A 102 -4.97 -11.03 -5.67
CA GLY A 102 -4.22 -10.41 -6.76
C GLY A 102 -5.12 -9.64 -7.74
N PRO A 103 -4.53 -8.89 -8.70
CA PRO A 103 -5.23 -8.15 -9.76
C PRO A 103 -6.23 -9.00 -10.58
N GLU A 104 -6.01 -10.31 -10.64
CA GLU A 104 -6.88 -11.28 -11.31
C GLU A 104 -8.22 -11.49 -10.61
N ASP A 105 -8.28 -11.30 -9.29
CA ASP A 105 -9.47 -11.56 -8.46
C ASP A 105 -10.05 -10.28 -7.84
N TRP A 106 -9.30 -9.19 -7.84
CA TRP A 106 -9.74 -7.89 -7.32
C TRP A 106 -9.06 -6.74 -8.05
N LYS A 107 -9.83 -5.67 -8.31
CA LYS A 107 -9.34 -4.40 -8.86
C LYS A 107 -9.91 -3.25 -8.03
N PRO A 108 -9.20 -2.11 -7.95
CA PRO A 108 -9.76 -0.90 -7.34
C PRO A 108 -11.14 -0.57 -7.91
N PRO A 109 -12.15 -0.28 -7.08
CA PRO A 109 -13.48 0.16 -7.56
C PRO A 109 -13.40 1.37 -8.49
N LEU A 110 -12.48 2.30 -8.22
CA LEU A 110 -12.22 3.45 -9.07
C LEU A 110 -11.45 3.03 -10.34
N ALA A 111 -12.19 2.87 -11.45
CA ALA A 111 -11.64 2.43 -12.73
C ALA A 111 -10.50 3.31 -13.27
N SER A 112 -10.56 4.62 -13.04
CA SER A 112 -9.50 5.55 -13.46
C SER A 112 -8.16 5.30 -12.75
N TYR A 113 -8.14 4.54 -11.65
CA TYR A 113 -6.92 4.18 -10.94
C TYR A 113 -6.27 2.87 -11.46
N HIS A 114 -6.89 2.14 -12.40
CA HIS A 114 -6.41 0.83 -12.84
C HIS A 114 -5.00 0.87 -13.46
N CYS A 115 -4.76 1.77 -14.41
CA CYS A 115 -3.44 1.96 -15.02
C CYS A 115 -2.35 2.24 -13.96
N THR A 116 -2.63 3.12 -12.99
CA THR A 116 -1.70 3.47 -11.91
C THR A 116 -1.44 2.27 -10.99
N TYR A 117 -2.50 1.58 -10.55
CA TYR A 117 -2.41 0.39 -9.72
C TYR A 117 -1.55 -0.70 -10.39
N ALA A 118 -1.77 -0.97 -11.67
CA ALA A 118 -1.02 -1.99 -12.40
C ALA A 118 0.46 -1.62 -12.54
N LYS A 119 0.80 -0.35 -12.83
CA LYS A 119 2.18 0.14 -12.87
C LYS A 119 2.87 -0.04 -11.51
N MET A 120 2.19 0.31 -10.42
CA MET A 120 2.72 0.13 -9.06
C MET A 120 2.93 -1.35 -8.74
N TRP A 121 1.98 -2.22 -9.08
CA TRP A 121 2.07 -3.66 -8.83
C TRP A 121 3.27 -4.27 -9.56
N VAL A 122 3.42 -3.98 -10.85
CA VAL A 122 4.57 -4.41 -11.65
C VAL A 122 5.88 -3.89 -11.07
N LYS A 123 5.92 -2.62 -10.63
CA LYS A 123 7.11 -2.03 -9.99
C LYS A 123 7.50 -2.79 -8.73
N VAL A 124 6.56 -3.04 -7.82
CA VAL A 124 6.83 -3.79 -6.58
C VAL A 124 7.33 -5.19 -6.90
N LYS A 125 6.61 -5.94 -7.75
CA LYS A 125 7.00 -7.29 -8.15
C LYS A 125 8.42 -7.33 -8.74
N SER A 126 8.75 -6.34 -9.58
CA SER A 126 10.08 -6.20 -10.19
C SER A 126 11.18 -5.91 -9.17
N VAL A 127 10.99 -4.91 -8.29
CA VAL A 127 11.98 -4.52 -7.26
C VAL A 127 12.31 -5.70 -6.35
N TYR A 128 11.29 -6.45 -5.94
CA TYR A 128 11.43 -7.56 -5.03
C TYR A 128 11.66 -8.91 -5.72
N LYS A 129 11.80 -8.94 -7.05
CA LYS A 129 12.00 -10.18 -7.83
C LYS A 129 10.94 -11.25 -7.55
N LEU A 130 9.70 -10.82 -7.35
CA LEU A 130 8.56 -11.70 -7.15
C LEU A 130 8.00 -12.14 -8.51
N THR A 131 7.58 -13.39 -8.59
CA THR A 131 6.96 -13.95 -9.79
C THR A 131 5.53 -13.44 -10.00
N VAL A 132 5.06 -13.56 -11.24
CA VAL A 132 3.71 -13.18 -11.66
C VAL A 132 3.08 -14.38 -12.36
N THR A 133 1.87 -14.75 -11.97
CA THR A 133 1.16 -15.86 -12.63
C THR A 133 0.63 -15.44 -14.01
N SER A 134 0.24 -16.41 -14.85
CA SER A 134 -0.35 -16.07 -16.16
C SER A 134 -1.67 -15.32 -16.04
N LYS A 135 -2.50 -15.63 -15.03
CA LYS A 135 -3.77 -14.92 -14.76
C LYS A 135 -3.52 -13.50 -14.27
N GLU A 136 -2.61 -13.35 -13.32
CA GLU A 136 -2.18 -12.05 -12.79
C GLU A 136 -1.61 -11.16 -13.92
N LYS A 137 -0.75 -11.72 -14.78
CA LYS A 137 -0.23 -11.01 -15.96
C LYS A 137 -1.34 -10.54 -16.89
N ALA A 138 -2.30 -11.40 -17.20
CA ALA A 138 -3.42 -11.04 -18.09
C ALA A 138 -4.25 -9.89 -17.51
N ALA A 139 -4.55 -9.93 -16.20
CA ALA A 139 -5.28 -8.86 -15.53
C ALA A 139 -4.48 -7.54 -15.50
N LEU A 140 -3.17 -7.61 -15.25
CA LEU A 140 -2.29 -6.43 -15.28
C LEU A 140 -2.23 -5.80 -16.68
N VAL A 141 -2.14 -6.60 -17.74
CA VAL A 141 -2.16 -6.09 -19.13
C VAL A 141 -3.47 -5.36 -19.42
N GLN A 142 -4.62 -5.95 -19.08
CA GLN A 142 -5.92 -5.29 -19.25
C GLN A 142 -6.01 -3.95 -18.51
N MET A 143 -5.44 -3.86 -17.30
CA MET A 143 -5.41 -2.61 -16.53
C MET A 143 -4.42 -1.59 -17.11
N LEU A 144 -3.32 -2.04 -17.72
CA LEU A 144 -2.36 -1.18 -18.41
C LEU A 144 -2.92 -0.65 -19.74
N ASP A 145 -3.85 -1.37 -20.38
CA ASP A 145 -4.54 -0.91 -21.58
C ASP A 145 -5.56 0.21 -21.30
N THR A 146 -5.78 0.59 -20.04
CA THR A 146 -6.57 1.77 -19.65
C THR A 146 -5.70 3.02 -19.48
N CYS A 147 -4.39 2.92 -19.77
CA CYS A 147 -3.54 4.07 -19.99
C CYS A 147 -3.77 4.59 -21.43
#